data_AF-A0A358A0K8-F1
#
_entry.id   AF-A0A358A0K8-F1
#
_cell.length_a   1.000
_cell.length_b   1.000
_cell.length_c   1.000
_cell.angle_alpha   90.00
_cell.angle_beta   90.00
_cell.angle_gamma   90.00
#
_symmetry.space_group_name_H-M   'P 1'
#
loop_
_entity.id
_entity.type
_entity.pdbx_description
1 polymer ?
#
loop_
_entity_poly.entity_id
_entity_poly.type
_entity_poly.pdbx_seq_one_letter_code
_entity_poly.pdbx_strand_id
1 'polypeptide(L)'
;MGAIWNGNIDSASKLPLLLCMIAFIVTFVITRIIVRMIRSGRGPFKNNSVGGVHIHHVVPGIILMIVGGLLAIGGVGPGWDNTAGVIFGMGLALVLDEFALILHLQDVYWEEEGRLSVDAVFVLAGVMMLLLVAGAPFGISVDQEQS
;
A
#
# COMPACT_ATOMS: atom_id res chain seq x y z
N MET A 1 10.99 24.49 21.53
CA MET A 1 11.04 23.47 20.46
C MET A 1 10.29 22.20 20.89
N GLY A 2 8.96 22.29 21.06
CA GLY A 2 8.13 21.14 21.50
C GLY A 2 6.66 21.20 21.06
N ALA A 3 6.21 22.35 20.52
CA ALA A 3 4.84 22.55 20.09
C ALA A 3 4.53 22.03 18.68
N ILE A 4 5.55 21.80 17.84
CA ILE A 4 5.36 21.36 16.44
C ILE A 4 5.03 19.85 16.38
N TRP A 5 5.46 19.08 17.38
CA TRP A 5 5.24 17.64 17.45
C TRP A 5 3.90 17.24 18.09
N ASN A 6 3.37 18.07 19.00
CA ASN A 6 2.19 17.71 19.80
C ASN A 6 0.84 18.16 19.19
N GLY A 7 0.82 18.88 18.07
CA GLY A 7 -0.42 19.42 17.49
C GLY A 7 -0.91 18.74 16.20
N ASN A 8 -0.08 17.90 15.57
CA ASN A 8 -0.30 17.49 14.17
C ASN A 8 -0.40 15.97 13.93
N ILE A 9 -0.27 15.14 14.97
CA ILE A 9 -0.34 13.67 14.85
C ILE A 9 -1.73 13.13 15.25
N ASP A 10 -2.55 13.96 15.91
CA ASP A 10 -3.79 13.52 16.56
C ASP A 10 -5.07 13.76 15.75
N SER A 11 -4.97 14.27 14.51
CA SER A 11 -6.10 14.19 13.59
C SER A 11 -6.32 12.71 13.27
N ALA A 12 -7.45 12.15 13.69
CA ALA A 12 -7.79 10.71 13.70
C ALA A 12 -7.48 9.91 12.42
N SER A 13 -7.24 10.57 11.29
CA SER A 13 -6.90 9.98 10.00
C SER A 13 -5.40 9.73 9.73
N LYS A 14 -4.47 10.30 10.52
CA LYS A 14 -3.01 10.25 10.19
C LYS A 14 -2.32 8.95 10.58
N LEU A 15 -2.64 8.38 11.74
CA LEU A 15 -2.02 7.13 12.19
C LEU A 15 -2.36 5.94 11.28
N PRO A 16 -3.64 5.70 10.91
CA PRO A 16 -3.99 4.67 9.92
C PRO A 16 -3.27 4.82 8.58
N LEU A 17 -3.15 6.06 8.08
CA LEU A 17 -2.45 6.36 6.84
C LEU A 17 -0.93 6.10 6.94
N LEU A 18 -0.31 6.43 8.09
CA LEU A 18 1.10 6.15 8.34
C LEU A 18 1.36 4.64 8.35
N LEU A 19 0.51 3.89 9.06
CA LEU A 19 0.60 2.43 9.11
C LEU A 19 0.37 1.80 7.74
N CYS A 20 -0.57 2.33 6.95
CA CYS A 20 -0.77 1.94 5.55
C CYS A 20 0.50 2.15 4.73
N MET A 21 1.13 3.33 4.82
CA MET A 21 2.36 3.64 4.09
C MET A 21 3.52 2.71 4.50
N ILE A 22 3.69 2.44 5.79
CA ILE A 22 4.73 1.54 6.30
C ILE A 22 4.49 0.11 5.80
N ALA A 23 3.27 -0.41 5.96
CA ALA A 23 2.89 -1.74 5.50
C ALA A 23 3.11 -1.88 3.98
N PHE A 24 2.70 -0.86 3.22
CA PHE A 24 2.91 -0.78 1.78
C PHE A 24 4.39 -0.92 1.39
N ILE A 25 5.27 -0.08 1.96
CA ILE A 25 6.70 -0.09 1.62
C ILE A 25 7.34 -1.43 2.03
N VAL A 26 7.06 -1.90 3.24
CA VAL A 26 7.64 -3.16 3.75
C VAL A 26 7.20 -4.34 2.90
N THR A 27 5.90 -4.47 2.62
CA THR A 27 5.37 -5.55 1.78
C THR A 27 5.95 -5.49 0.37
N PHE A 28 6.04 -4.31 -0.25
CA PHE A 28 6.62 -4.17 -1.59
C PHE A 28 8.08 -4.64 -1.64
N VAL A 29 8.90 -4.20 -0.68
CA VAL A 29 10.31 -4.60 -0.60
C VAL A 29 10.43 -6.11 -0.40
N ILE A 30 9.65 -6.69 0.51
CA ILE A 30 9.65 -8.14 0.77
C ILE A 30 9.26 -8.91 -0.50
N THR A 31 8.14 -8.56 -1.13
CA THR A 31 7.67 -9.23 -2.35
C THR A 31 8.69 -9.14 -3.47
N ARG A 32 9.29 -7.95 -3.69
CA ARG A 32 10.33 -7.75 -4.70
C ARG A 32 11.57 -8.59 -4.43
N ILE A 33 11.99 -8.71 -3.17
CA ILE A 33 13.12 -9.58 -2.78
C ILE A 33 12.77 -11.05 -3.07
N ILE A 34 11.56 -11.50 -2.72
CA ILE A 34 11.10 -12.87 -2.96
C ILE A 34 11.10 -13.18 -4.46
N VAL A 35 10.51 -12.31 -5.29
CA VAL A 35 10.46 -12.49 -6.76
C VAL A 35 11.86 -12.53 -7.36
N ARG A 36 12.77 -11.64 -6.92
CA ARG A 36 14.18 -11.67 -7.35
C ARG A 36 14.89 -12.96 -6.95
N MET A 37 14.66 -13.45 -5.74
CA MET A 37 15.22 -14.72 -5.26
C MET A 37 14.74 -15.88 -6.12
N ILE A 38 13.43 -15.99 -6.38
CA ILE A 38 12.84 -17.01 -7.26
C ILE A 38 13.46 -16.94 -8.67
N ARG A 39 13.55 -15.75 -9.28
CA ARG A 39 14.13 -15.56 -10.61
C ARG A 39 15.63 -15.90 -10.67
N SER A 40 16.35 -15.71 -9.57
CA SER A 40 17.77 -16.10 -9.44
C SER A 40 17.99 -17.57 -9.07
N GLY A 41 16.91 -18.35 -8.87
CA GLY A 41 16.98 -19.75 -8.45
C GLY A 41 17.50 -19.95 -7.02
N ARG A 42 17.42 -18.92 -6.15
CA ARG A 42 17.94 -18.96 -4.77
C ARG A 42 16.79 -18.98 -3.76
N GLY A 43 16.86 -19.86 -2.77
CA GLY A 43 15.90 -19.95 -1.65
C GLY A 43 14.82 -21.04 -1.81
N PRO A 44 14.00 -21.28 -0.77
CA PRO A 44 13.00 -22.36 -0.74
C PRO A 44 11.70 -22.02 -1.51
N PHE A 45 11.57 -20.80 -2.03
CA PHE A 45 10.33 -20.29 -2.62
C PHE A 45 10.15 -20.77 -4.06
N LYS A 46 8.91 -21.10 -4.42
CA LYS A 46 8.51 -21.53 -5.77
C LYS A 46 7.30 -20.71 -6.22
N ASN A 47 7.07 -20.65 -7.53
CA ASN A 47 5.87 -20.00 -8.07
C ASN A 47 4.60 -20.61 -7.48
N ASN A 48 3.63 -19.77 -7.14
CA ASN A 48 2.34 -20.22 -6.65
C ASN A 48 1.49 -20.70 -7.85
N SER A 49 1.46 -22.00 -8.06
CA SER A 49 0.64 -22.63 -9.10
C SER A 49 -0.37 -23.58 -8.47
N VAL A 50 -1.66 -23.34 -8.73
CA VAL A 50 -2.75 -24.24 -8.30
C VAL A 50 -3.38 -24.84 -9.55
N GLY A 51 -3.37 -26.16 -9.67
CA GLY A 51 -3.98 -26.87 -10.80
C GLY A 51 -3.41 -26.51 -12.19
N GLY A 52 -2.15 -26.08 -12.26
CA GLY A 52 -1.50 -25.65 -13.51
C GLY A 52 -1.69 -24.17 -13.86
N VAL A 53 -2.43 -23.41 -13.05
CA VAL A 53 -2.61 -21.95 -13.22
C VAL A 53 -1.66 -21.20 -12.30
N HIS A 54 -0.87 -20.28 -12.86
CA HIS A 54 -0.03 -19.36 -12.10
C HIS A 54 -0.89 -18.26 -11.47
N ILE A 55 -1.00 -18.30 -10.14
CA ILE A 55 -1.71 -17.26 -9.39
C ILE A 55 -0.72 -16.13 -9.12
N HIS A 56 -0.90 -15.07 -9.88
CA HIS A 56 -0.27 -13.79 -9.69
C HIS A 56 -0.60 -13.22 -8.30
N HIS A 57 0.37 -12.58 -7.66
CA HIS A 57 0.19 -12.06 -6.30
C HIS A 57 -0.67 -10.78 -6.27
N VAL A 58 -0.98 -10.22 -7.44
CA VAL A 58 -2.05 -9.23 -7.62
C VAL A 58 -3.40 -9.73 -7.08
N VAL A 59 -3.71 -11.02 -7.20
CA VAL A 59 -5.00 -11.59 -6.77
C VAL A 59 -5.21 -11.48 -5.26
N PRO A 60 -4.33 -12.02 -4.40
CA PRO A 60 -4.43 -11.77 -2.96
C PRO A 60 -4.30 -10.28 -2.62
N GLY A 61 -3.55 -9.50 -3.40
CA GLY A 61 -3.49 -8.04 -3.27
C GLY A 61 -4.85 -7.35 -3.37
N ILE A 62 -5.63 -7.68 -4.41
CA ILE A 62 -7.01 -7.19 -4.60
C ILE A 62 -7.90 -7.57 -3.42
N ILE A 63 -7.81 -8.82 -2.95
CA ILE A 63 -8.59 -9.29 -1.80
C ILE A 63 -8.27 -8.47 -0.55
N LEU A 64 -6.98 -8.25 -0.26
CA LEU A 64 -6.55 -7.42 0.87
C LEU A 64 -7.04 -5.97 0.73
N MET A 65 -6.96 -5.37 -0.46
CA MET A 65 -7.48 -4.01 -0.68
C MET A 65 -8.99 -3.93 -0.43
N ILE A 66 -9.76 -4.92 -0.89
CA ILE A 66 -11.21 -4.98 -0.66
C ILE A 66 -11.50 -5.08 0.84
N VAL A 67 -10.85 -6.01 1.54
CA VAL A 67 -11.04 -6.21 2.98
C VAL A 67 -10.64 -4.95 3.75
N GLY A 68 -9.45 -4.42 3.51
CA GLY A 68 -8.96 -3.21 4.18
C GLY A 68 -9.85 -1.99 3.93
N GLY A 69 -10.30 -1.79 2.68
CA GLY A 69 -11.22 -0.71 2.32
C GLY A 69 -12.58 -0.85 3.01
N LEU A 70 -13.15 -2.05 3.02
CA LEU A 70 -14.42 -2.32 3.71
C LEU A 70 -14.29 -2.15 5.23
N LEU A 71 -13.17 -2.54 5.84
CA LEU A 71 -12.92 -2.31 7.27
C LEU A 71 -12.82 -0.81 7.59
N ALA A 72 -12.17 -0.03 6.73
CA ALA A 72 -12.03 1.41 6.90
C ALA A 72 -13.37 2.15 6.75
N ILE A 73 -14.21 1.74 5.79
CA ILE A 73 -15.50 2.38 5.50
C ILE A 73 -16.60 1.89 6.44
N GLY A 74 -16.57 0.61 6.82
CA GLY A 74 -17.65 -0.07 7.52
C GLY A 74 -17.80 0.25 9.01
N GLY A 75 -16.90 1.05 9.59
CA GLY A 75 -17.03 1.51 10.97
C GLY A 75 -17.06 0.38 12.00
N VAL A 76 -16.18 -0.61 11.85
CA VAL A 76 -16.21 -1.91 12.57
C VAL A 76 -15.91 -1.79 14.08
N GLY A 77 -15.62 -0.58 14.55
CA GLY A 77 -15.44 -0.24 15.96
C GLY A 77 -14.10 0.44 16.25
N PRO A 78 -13.88 0.90 17.49
CA PRO A 78 -12.66 1.60 17.88
C PRO A 78 -11.40 0.76 17.59
N GLY A 79 -10.42 1.34 16.89
CA GLY A 79 -9.11 0.73 16.61
C GLY A 79 -9.02 -0.08 15.31
N TRP A 80 -10.14 -0.29 14.59
CA TRP A 80 -10.11 -0.99 13.30
C TRP A 80 -9.46 -0.18 12.18
N ASP A 81 -9.44 1.15 12.28
CA ASP A 81 -8.85 2.03 11.26
C ASP A 81 -7.37 1.71 11.02
N ASN A 82 -6.62 1.45 12.10
CA ASN A 82 -5.20 1.08 12.02
C ASN A 82 -5.01 -0.26 11.30
N THR A 83 -5.80 -1.26 11.68
CA THR A 83 -5.79 -2.59 11.06
C THR A 83 -6.19 -2.52 9.60
N ALA A 84 -7.23 -1.75 9.29
CA ALA A 84 -7.70 -1.49 7.94
C ALA A 84 -6.60 -0.85 7.08
N GLY A 85 -5.90 0.17 7.62
CA GLY A 85 -4.76 0.80 6.98
C GLY A 85 -3.64 -0.18 6.66
N VAL A 86 -3.24 -1.03 7.62
CA VAL A 86 -2.21 -2.07 7.39
C VAL A 86 -2.63 -3.04 6.29
N ILE A 87 -3.83 -3.62 6.38
CA ILE A 87 -4.34 -4.60 5.41
C ILE A 87 -4.41 -3.97 4.02
N PHE A 88 -4.92 -2.75 3.93
CA PHE A 88 -5.03 -2.02 2.67
C PHE A 88 -3.66 -1.72 2.06
N GLY A 89 -2.70 -1.26 2.87
CA GLY A 89 -1.33 -0.99 2.44
C GLY A 89 -0.61 -2.23 1.91
N MET A 90 -0.78 -3.39 2.57
CA MET A 90 -0.28 -4.66 2.06
C MET A 90 -0.89 -5.01 0.70
N GLY A 91 -2.21 -4.84 0.55
CA GLY A 91 -2.90 -5.09 -0.70
C GLY A 91 -2.39 -4.21 -1.85
N LEU A 92 -2.25 -2.90 -1.61
CA LEU A 92 -1.67 -1.96 -2.56
C LEU A 92 -0.28 -2.38 -3.04
N ALA A 93 0.58 -2.85 -2.12
CA ALA A 93 1.94 -3.26 -2.45
C ALA A 93 1.96 -4.46 -3.40
N LEU A 94 1.11 -5.46 -3.14
CA LEU A 94 1.02 -6.66 -3.98
C LEU A 94 0.44 -6.35 -5.36
N VAL A 95 -0.53 -5.43 -5.45
CA VAL A 95 -1.08 -5.02 -6.74
C VAL A 95 -0.05 -4.20 -7.54
N LEU A 96 0.66 -3.28 -6.90
CA LEU A 96 1.61 -2.42 -7.59
C LEU A 96 2.92 -3.11 -7.96
N ASP A 97 3.30 -4.21 -7.30
CA ASP A 97 4.50 -4.95 -7.73
C ASP A 97 4.31 -5.54 -9.15
N GLU A 98 3.09 -5.94 -9.50
CA GLU A 98 2.71 -6.37 -10.86
C GLU A 98 2.13 -5.25 -11.75
N PHE A 99 2.28 -3.99 -11.36
CA PHE A 99 1.69 -2.85 -12.09
C PHE A 99 2.02 -2.86 -13.59
N ALA A 100 3.27 -3.21 -13.94
CA ALA A 100 3.69 -3.33 -15.34
C ALA A 100 2.82 -4.33 -16.14
N LEU A 101 2.48 -5.48 -15.54
CA LEU A 101 1.69 -6.55 -16.14
C LEU A 101 0.20 -6.19 -16.24
N ILE A 102 -0.31 -5.42 -15.27
CA ILE A 102 -1.70 -4.90 -15.30
C ILE A 102 -1.84 -3.85 -16.41
N LEU A 103 -0.86 -2.96 -16.56
CA LEU A 103 -0.87 -1.91 -17.59
C LEU A 103 -0.66 -2.47 -19.00
N HIS A 104 0.24 -3.44 -19.13
CA HIS A 104 0.60 -4.02 -20.42
C HIS A 104 0.16 -5.48 -20.43
N LEU A 105 -1.02 -5.73 -21.00
CA LEU A 105 -1.63 -7.06 -21.11
C LEU A 105 -0.84 -8.05 -22.00
N GLN A 106 0.26 -7.62 -22.63
CA GLN A 106 1.16 -8.43 -23.46
C GLN A 106 2.61 -8.20 -22.99
N ASP A 107 3.28 -9.29 -22.61
CA ASP A 107 4.71 -9.45 -22.18
C ASP A 107 5.77 -8.95 -23.19
N VAL A 108 5.40 -8.08 -24.14
CA VAL A 108 6.19 -7.75 -25.33
C VAL A 108 7.02 -6.48 -25.15
N TYR A 109 7.11 -5.91 -23.94
CA TYR A 109 8.01 -4.78 -23.67
C TYR A 109 9.13 -5.12 -22.67
N TRP A 110 10.12 -5.77 -23.25
CA TRP A 110 11.41 -6.23 -22.75
C TRP A 110 12.17 -5.22 -21.85
N GLU A 111 12.77 -5.78 -20.78
CA GLU A 111 13.80 -5.23 -19.87
C GLU A 111 13.43 -4.12 -18.86
N GLU A 112 12.33 -3.38 -19.03
CA GLU A 112 11.99 -2.24 -18.14
C GLU A 112 10.88 -2.50 -17.10
N GLU A 113 10.26 -3.69 -17.09
CA GLU A 113 9.13 -4.04 -16.20
C GLU A 113 9.42 -3.80 -14.71
N GLY A 114 10.67 -4.00 -14.29
CA GLY A 114 11.09 -3.70 -12.93
C GLY A 114 10.93 -2.24 -12.55
N ARG A 115 11.15 -1.33 -13.52
CA ARG A 115 11.21 0.12 -13.31
C ARG A 115 9.82 0.75 -13.24
N LEU A 116 8.88 0.34 -14.09
CA LEU A 116 7.51 0.87 -14.07
C LEU A 116 6.79 0.63 -12.74
N SER A 117 6.84 -0.60 -12.21
CA SER A 117 6.27 -0.90 -10.89
C SER A 117 6.99 -0.13 -9.78
N VAL A 118 8.29 0.10 -9.90
CA VAL A 118 9.06 0.91 -8.94
C VAL A 118 8.64 2.38 -8.99
N ASP A 119 8.49 2.96 -10.18
CA ASP A 119 8.06 4.34 -10.37
C ASP A 119 6.66 4.56 -9.78
N ALA A 120 5.72 3.65 -10.07
CA ALA A 120 4.37 3.70 -9.50
C ALA A 120 4.37 3.66 -7.96
N VAL A 121 5.23 2.81 -7.38
CA VAL A 121 5.39 2.70 -5.92
C VAL A 121 5.98 3.97 -5.32
N PHE A 122 6.98 4.58 -5.96
CA PHE A 122 7.56 5.85 -5.50
C PHE A 122 6.56 7.01 -5.58
N VAL A 123 5.78 7.08 -6.66
CA VAL A 123 4.72 8.09 -6.82
C VAL A 123 3.70 7.94 -5.70
N LEU A 124 3.18 6.73 -5.47
CA LEU A 124 2.17 6.51 -4.43
C LEU A 124 2.73 6.77 -3.03
N ALA A 125 3.95 6.32 -2.73
CA ALA A 125 4.62 6.62 -1.47
C ALA A 125 4.81 8.13 -1.25
N GLY A 126 5.18 8.86 -2.31
CA GLY A 126 5.27 10.32 -2.30
C GLY A 126 3.94 10.99 -1.99
N VAL A 127 2.85 10.54 -2.63
CA VAL A 127 1.49 11.02 -2.34
C VAL A 127 1.09 10.75 -0.89
N MET A 128 1.30 9.54 -0.38
CA MET A 128 1.00 9.21 1.02
C MET A 128 1.83 10.06 2.00
N MET A 129 3.11 10.29 1.71
CA MET A 129 3.97 11.15 2.51
C MET A 129 3.50 12.61 2.50
N LEU A 130 3.11 13.13 1.33
CA LEU A 130 2.53 14.47 1.22
C LEU A 130 1.24 14.58 2.04
N LEU A 131 0.34 13.59 1.98
CA LEU A 131 -0.89 13.58 2.78
C LEU A 131 -0.61 13.52 4.29
N LEU A 132 0.43 12.81 4.71
CA LEU A 132 0.84 12.74 6.12
C LEU A 132 1.40 14.06 6.63
N VAL A 133 2.22 14.74 5.83
CA VAL A 133 2.93 15.96 6.23
C VAL A 133 2.09 17.22 5.98
N ALA A 134 1.17 17.20 5.01
CA ALA A 134 0.27 18.31 4.75
C ALA A 134 -0.57 18.63 6.01
N GLY A 135 -0.55 19.89 6.42
CA GLY A 135 -1.54 20.45 7.35
C GLY A 135 -2.74 20.89 6.53
N ALA A 136 -3.87 20.20 6.67
CA ALA A 136 -5.14 20.47 5.98
C ALA A 136 -4.96 20.84 4.48
N PRO A 137 -4.81 19.86 3.56
CA PRO A 137 -4.53 20.13 2.15
C PRO A 137 -5.58 21.01 1.44
N PHE A 138 -6.77 21.14 2.03
CA PHE A 138 -7.87 21.94 1.50
C PHE A 138 -8.34 23.08 2.43
N GLY A 139 -7.66 23.33 3.56
CA GLY A 139 -7.96 24.47 4.43
C GLY A 139 -9.40 24.54 4.97
N ILE A 140 -10.16 23.45 4.95
CA ILE A 140 -11.52 23.40 5.48
C ILE A 140 -11.40 23.22 7.00
N SER A 141 -11.43 24.31 7.76
CA SER A 141 -11.79 24.23 9.17
C SER A 141 -13.27 23.89 9.22
N VAL A 142 -13.62 22.65 9.57
CA VAL A 142 -14.93 22.42 10.17
C VAL A 142 -14.78 23.03 11.55
N ASP A 143 -15.24 24.26 11.69
CA ASP A 143 -15.31 24.93 12.98
C ASP A 143 -16.03 23.95 13.91
N GLN A 144 -15.28 23.40 14.89
CA GLN A 144 -15.89 22.60 15.92
C GLN A 144 -16.69 23.56 16.78
N GLU A 145 -17.97 23.67 16.45
CA GLU A 145 -18.95 24.34 17.28
C GLU A 145 -18.90 23.68 18.66
N GLN A 146 -18.29 24.38 19.60
CA GLN A 146 -18.27 23.99 21.00
C GLN A 146 -19.71 24.06 21.51
N SER A 147 -20.34 22.91 21.73
CA SER A 147 -21.56 22.78 22.53
C SER A 147 -21.30 21.91 23.76
#